data_AF-A0A940UK21-F1
#
_entry.id   AF-A0A940UK21-F1
#
_cell.length_a   1.000
_cell.length_b   1.000
_cell.length_c   1.000
_cell.angle_alpha   90.00
_cell.angle_beta   90.00
_cell.angle_gamma   90.00
#
_symmetry.space_group_name_H-M   'P 1'
#
loop_
_entity.id
_entity.type
_entity.pdbx_description
1 polymer ?
#
loop_
_entity_poly.entity_id
_entity_poly.type
_entity_poly.pdbx_seq_one_letter_code
_entity_poly.pdbx_strand_id
1 'polypeptide(L)' 'VDAIGAHLLQAKRVAFFGEDRALDVPPTHIMVADKTYHLGISDLSRIQLIKLGWADELLI' A
#
# COMPACT_ATOMS: atom_id res chain seq x y z
N VAL A 1 0.60 -7.37 -4.46
CA VAL A 1 0.00 -6.17 -5.11
C VAL A 1 -0.77 -5.36 -4.08
N ASP A 2 -1.59 -6.00 -3.26
CA ASP A 2 -2.44 -5.35 -2.24
C ASP A 2 -1.68 -4.47 -1.24
N ALA A 3 -0.48 -4.86 -0.80
CA ALA A 3 0.36 -4.05 0.09
C ALA A 3 0.69 -2.67 -0.50
N ILE A 4 1.04 -2.62 -1.80
CA ILE A 4 1.29 -1.36 -2.51
C ILE A 4 0.00 -0.57 -2.69
N GLY A 5 -1.11 -1.25 -3.01
CA GLY A 5 -2.43 -0.61 -3.14
C GLY A 5 -2.88 0.07 -1.84
N ALA A 6 -2.72 -0.61 -0.70
CA ALA A 6 -3.04 -0.06 0.61
C ALA A 6 -2.17 1.16 0.95
N HIS A 7 -0.87 1.08 0.66
CA HIS A 7 0.05 2.20 0.87
C HIS A 7 -0.31 3.42 0.01
N LEU A 8 -0.60 3.21 -1.28
CA LEU A 8 -1.03 4.28 -2.19
C LEU A 8 -2.35 4.92 -1.75
N LEU A 9 -3.29 4.11 -1.29
CA LEU A 9 -4.56 4.60 -0.76
C LEU A 9 -4.33 5.47 0.48
N GLN A 10 -3.47 5.04 1.40
CA GLN A 10 -3.11 5.83 2.58
C GLN A 10 -2.46 7.15 2.16
N ALA A 11 -1.46 7.12 1.27
CA ALA A 11 -0.78 8.32 0.77
C ALA A 11 -1.77 9.32 0.14
N LYS A 12 -2.70 8.85 -0.70
CA LYS A 12 -3.77 9.69 -1.27
C LYS A 12 -4.68 10.28 -0.20
N ARG A 13 -5.07 9.49 0.80
CA ARG A 13 -5.93 9.96 1.88
C ARG A 13 -5.25 11.02 2.72
N VAL A 14 -3.98 10.84 3.06
CA VAL A 14 -3.18 11.86 3.77
C VAL A 14 -3.11 13.14 2.95
N ALA A 15 -2.81 13.04 1.65
CA ALA A 15 -2.76 14.22 0.78
C ALA A 15 -4.11 14.95 0.67
N PHE A 16 -5.22 14.21 0.68
CA PHE A 16 -6.57 14.77 0.56
C PHE A 16 -7.11 15.36 1.87
N PHE A 17 -6.94 14.66 2.99
CA PHE A 17 -7.49 15.06 4.29
C PHE A 17 -6.53 15.91 5.12
N GLY A 18 -5.24 15.93 4.78
CA GLY A 18 -4.19 16.63 5.55
C GLY A 18 -3.75 15.90 6.82
N GLU A 19 -4.29 14.72 7.09
CA GLU A 19 -3.96 13.90 8.28
C GLU A 19 -4.09 12.40 7.98
N ASP A 20 -3.36 11.59 8.76
CA ASP A 20 -3.40 10.13 8.65
C ASP A 20 -4.64 9.56 9.33
N ARG A 21 -5.73 9.52 8.58
CA ARG A 21 -6.99 8.90 9.00
C ARG A 21 -7.00 7.42 8.64
N ALA A 22 -6.98 6.59 9.69
CA ALA A 22 -7.21 5.16 9.57
C ALA A 22 -8.47 4.85 8.75
N LEU A 23 -8.45 3.70 8.07
CA LEU A 23 -9.65 3.15 7.45
C LEU A 23 -10.55 2.57 8.54
N ASP A 24 -11.86 2.75 8.39
CA ASP A 24 -12.85 2.15 9.31
C ASP A 24 -12.70 0.63 9.38
N VAL A 25 -12.27 0.00 8.27
CA VAL A 25 -11.91 -1.40 8.19
C VAL A 25 -10.46 -1.53 7.70
N PRO A 26 -9.50 -1.95 8.54
CA PRO A 26 -8.13 -2.15 8.12
C PRO A 26 -8.01 -3.39 7.20
N PRO A 27 -7.12 -3.37 6.18
CA PRO A 27 -6.94 -4.47 5.24
C PRO A 27 -6.12 -5.62 5.86
N THR A 28 -6.66 -6.28 6.88
CA THR A 28 -6.00 -7.36 7.63
C THR A 28 -5.60 -8.56 6.78
N HIS A 29 -6.32 -8.80 5.68
CA HIS A 29 -6.03 -9.87 4.72
C HIS A 29 -4.59 -9.83 4.19
N ILE A 30 -3.99 -8.64 4.04
CA ILE A 30 -2.60 -8.49 3.55
C ILE A 30 -1.61 -9.13 4.53
N MET A 31 -1.81 -8.88 5.84
CA MET A 31 -0.97 -9.43 6.90
C MET A 31 -1.20 -10.93 7.10
N VAL A 32 -2.47 -11.37 7.04
CA VAL A 32 -2.82 -12.79 7.17
C VAL A 32 -2.25 -13.61 6.01
N ALA A 33 -2.32 -13.10 4.78
CA ALA A 33 -1.76 -13.76 3.61
C ALA A 33 -0.25 -13.99 3.76
N ASP A 34 0.54 -12.95 4.12
CA ASP A 34 2.00 -13.08 4.31
C ASP A 34 2.38 -13.93 5.54
N LYS A 35 1.79 -13.66 6.72
CA LYS A 35 2.26 -14.25 7.99
C LYS A 35 1.70 -15.64 8.26
N THR A 36 0.44 -15.90 7.90
CA THR A 36 -0.23 -17.15 8.22
C THR A 36 -0.14 -18.14 7.07
N TYR A 37 -0.35 -17.67 5.85
CA TYR A 37 -0.42 -18.52 4.67
C TYR A 37 0.84 -18.46 3.79
N HIS A 38 1.80 -17.59 4.14
CA HIS A 38 3.05 -17.40 3.40
C HIS A 38 2.80 -17.08 1.91
N LEU A 39 1.69 -16.39 1.65
CA LEU A 39 1.22 -16.00 0.34
C LEU A 39 1.29 -14.48 0.21
N GLY A 40 2.17 -13.99 -0.66
CA GLY A 40 2.39 -12.56 -0.86
C GLY A 40 3.43 -11.96 0.10
N ILE A 41 3.56 -10.64 0.03
CA ILE A 41 4.54 -9.86 0.81
C ILE A 41 3.82 -8.63 1.35
N SER A 42 3.76 -8.48 2.68
CA SER A 42 3.16 -7.32 3.34
C SER A 42 4.17 -6.20 3.63
N ASP A 43 5.45 -6.54 3.72
CA ASP A 43 6.55 -5.61 3.98
C ASP A 43 6.96 -4.86 2.71
N LEU A 44 6.76 -3.54 2.70
CA LEU A 44 7.07 -2.66 1.57
C LEU A 44 8.56 -2.67 1.21
N SER A 45 9.47 -2.85 2.19
CA SER A 45 10.92 -2.87 1.94
C SER A 45 11.37 -4.07 1.12
N ARG A 46 10.55 -5.13 1.10
CA ARG A 46 10.79 -6.36 0.33
C ARG A 46 10.15 -6.33 -1.07
N ILE A 47 9.46 -5.24 -1.42
CA ILE A 47 8.78 -5.11 -2.71
C ILE A 47 9.61 -4.18 -3.61
N GLN A 48 10.19 -4.75 -4.66
CA GLN A 48 10.84 -3.96 -5.71
C GLN A 48 9.78 -3.31 -6.60
N LEU A 49 9.73 -1.98 -6.58
CA LEU A 49 8.82 -1.22 -7.41
C LEU A 49 9.57 -0.63 -8.60
N ILE A 50 9.21 -1.07 -9.81
CA ILE A 50 9.80 -0.58 -11.06
C ILE A 50 8.82 0.39 -11.70
N LYS A 51 9.24 1.65 -11.85
CA LYS A 51 8.47 2.68 -12.56
C LYS A 51 8.76 2.58 -14.06
N LEU A 52 7.73 2.49 -14.88
CA LEU A 52 7.83 2.44 -16.34
C LEU A 52 6.92 3.53 -16.92
N GLY A 53 7.44 4.38 -17.80
CA GLY A 53 6.64 5.40 -18.51
C GLY A 53 6.57 6.77 -17.82
N TRP A 54 5.46 7.49 -18.07
CA TRP A 54 5.26 8.90 -17.72
C TRP A 54 5.22 9.14 -16.21
N ALA A 55 5.87 10.21 -15.74
CA ALA A 55 6.14 10.46 -14.31
C ALA A 55 5.21 11.50 -13.64
N ASP A 56 4.43 12.25 -14.42
CA ASP A 56 3.51 13.24 -13.86
C ASP A 56 2.41 12.56 -13.03
N GLU A 57 2.12 13.13 -11.86
CA GLU A 57 1.12 12.66 -10.88
C GLU A 57 1.39 11.29 -10.22
N LEU A 58 2.62 10.77 -10.30
CA LEU A 58 3.00 9.53 -9.62
C LEU A 58 3.04 9.71 -8.09
N LEU A 59 2.24 8.94 -7.37
CA LEU A 59 2.12 8.98 -5.91
C LEU A 59 3.08 8.01 -5.19
N ILE A 60 4.20 7.70 -5.84
CA ILE A 60 5.19 6.73 -5.38
C ILE A 60 6.54 7.39 -5.21
#